data_AF-A0A7S0EW30-F1
#
_entry.id   AF-A0A7S0EW30-F1
#
_cell.length_a   1.000
_cell.length_b   1.000
_cell.length_c   1.000
_cell.angle_alpha   90.00
_cell.angle_beta   90.00
_cell.angle_gamma   90.00
#
_symmetry.space_group_name_H-M   'P 1'
#
loop_
_entity.id
_entity.type
_entity.pdbx_description
1 polymer ?
#
loop_
_entity_poly.entity_id
_entity_poly.type
_entity_poly.pdbx_seq_one_letter_code
_entity_poly.pdbx_strand_id
1 'polypeptide(L)'
;AALEVYVRRTYRAHVIQDVKISDKDGVSTIKWKFTLQDLPASEAPIRHGMLMVLQSAKDVPAALPAALKEFKDNGASASPSEALNTFHIAFKANEVITNDDLFVSEAERVLRENKSMLRELGIRHVNYIVPQIPKSPRYFTFLECHDFAEEPLRRDMRASFPYILELTRLQGNYDLTRIPALGRNAQLWIGTEKPDDNVVVTRPRPQTIFLRALSHSVDTDTNAGAERLMLAAMDELDRALLHPLVTGQQRMKTPYP
;
A
#
# COMPACT_ATOMS: atom_id res chain seq x y z
N ALA A 1 -20.59 7.16 6.71
CA ALA A 1 -20.82 5.91 5.94
C ALA A 1 -19.64 5.53 5.05
N ALA A 2 -19.29 6.30 4.00
CA ALA A 2 -18.23 5.91 3.04
C ALA A 2 -16.85 5.65 3.68
N LEU A 3 -16.46 6.47 4.66
CA LEU A 3 -15.22 6.32 5.42
C LEU A 3 -15.13 4.96 6.14
N GLU A 4 -16.19 4.59 6.84
CA GLU A 4 -16.23 3.31 7.56
C GLU A 4 -16.19 2.12 6.60
N VAL A 5 -16.90 2.19 5.47
CA VAL A 5 -16.85 1.16 4.43
C VAL A 5 -15.43 0.98 3.89
N TYR A 6 -14.71 2.09 3.67
CA TYR A 6 -13.30 2.03 3.25
C TYR A 6 -12.44 1.32 4.29
N VAL A 7 -12.51 1.72 5.56
CA VAL A 7 -11.72 1.13 6.65
C VAL A 7 -12.02 -0.37 6.79
N ARG A 8 -13.29 -0.75 6.88
CA ARG A 8 -13.69 -2.17 7.00
C ARG A 8 -13.29 -3.02 5.80
N ARG A 9 -13.27 -2.44 4.59
CA ARG A 9 -12.84 -3.16 3.38
C ARG A 9 -11.33 -3.28 3.28
N THR A 10 -10.58 -2.27 3.71
CA THR A 10 -9.11 -2.30 3.66
C THR A 10 -8.55 -3.20 4.75
N TYR A 11 -9.10 -3.17 5.96
CA TYR A 11 -8.61 -3.91 7.12
C TYR A 11 -9.40 -5.21 7.39
N ARG A 12 -9.79 -5.94 6.33
CA ARG A 12 -10.59 -7.19 6.46
C ARG A 12 -9.92 -8.30 7.27
N ALA A 13 -8.59 -8.38 7.25
CA ALA A 13 -7.80 -9.36 8.01
C ALA A 13 -7.47 -8.88 9.44
N HIS A 14 -8.19 -7.87 9.95
CA HIS A 14 -7.96 -7.28 11.26
C HIS A 14 -9.27 -7.16 12.02
N VAL A 15 -9.19 -7.22 13.35
CA VAL A 15 -10.33 -6.92 14.21
C VAL A 15 -10.37 -5.41 14.42
N ILE A 16 -11.39 -4.75 13.88
CA ILE A 16 -11.58 -3.29 13.99
C ILE A 16 -12.41 -2.97 15.23
N GLN A 17 -11.95 -1.99 16.01
CA GLN A 17 -12.54 -1.54 17.27
C GLN A 17 -12.60 0.00 17.31
N ASP A 18 -13.40 0.56 18.23
CA ASP A 18 -13.46 1.99 18.55
C ASP A 18 -13.50 2.94 17.33
N VAL A 19 -14.38 2.67 16.37
CA VAL A 19 -14.53 3.52 15.18
C VAL A 19 -15.21 4.83 15.57
N LYS A 20 -14.54 5.96 15.33
CA LYS A 20 -15.04 7.31 15.59
C LYS A 20 -14.90 8.16 14.33
N ILE A 21 -15.99 8.79 13.92
CA ILE A 21 -16.02 9.73 12.79
C ILE A 21 -16.24 11.13 13.35
N SER A 22 -15.48 12.09 12.87
CA SER A 22 -15.61 13.51 13.21
C SER A 22 -15.56 14.35 11.94
N ASP A 23 -16.21 15.51 11.98
CA ASP A 23 -16.06 16.55 10.97
C ASP A 23 -15.74 17.84 11.72
N LYS A 24 -14.59 18.43 11.42
CA LYS A 24 -14.11 19.68 12.03
C LYS A 24 -13.57 20.56 10.94
N ASP A 25 -14.05 21.80 10.87
CA ASP A 25 -13.60 22.80 9.89
C ASP A 25 -13.65 22.31 8.43
N GLY A 26 -14.62 21.46 8.10
CA GLY A 26 -14.81 20.88 6.75
C GLY A 26 -13.86 19.72 6.42
N VAL A 27 -13.02 19.31 7.37
CA VAL A 27 -12.16 18.13 7.29
C VAL A 27 -12.85 16.96 8.00
N SER A 28 -13.31 16.00 7.21
CA SER A 28 -13.88 14.76 7.74
C SER A 28 -12.75 13.79 8.12
N THR A 29 -12.76 13.29 9.34
CA THR A 29 -11.79 12.32 9.86
C THR A 29 -12.50 11.05 10.36
N ILE A 30 -11.87 9.89 10.17
CA ILE A 30 -12.25 8.63 10.80
C ILE A 30 -11.04 8.08 11.54
N LYS A 31 -11.25 7.66 12.78
CA LYS A 31 -10.25 7.05 13.66
C LYS A 31 -10.75 5.68 14.06
N TRP A 32 -9.84 4.71 14.14
CA TRP A 32 -10.17 3.36 14.57
C TRP A 32 -8.99 2.74 15.31
N LYS A 33 -9.29 1.75 16.14
CA LYS A 33 -8.29 0.84 16.70
C LYS A 33 -8.39 -0.50 15.98
N PHE A 34 -7.29 -1.22 15.90
CA PHE A 34 -7.30 -2.54 15.28
C PHE A 34 -6.18 -3.44 15.80
N THR A 35 -6.43 -4.75 15.75
CA THR A 35 -5.46 -5.80 16.05
C THR A 35 -5.40 -6.79 14.90
N LEU A 36 -4.33 -7.59 14.84
CA LEU A 36 -4.26 -8.71 13.90
C LEU A 36 -5.28 -9.77 14.31
N GLN A 37 -6.01 -10.31 13.33
CA GLN A 37 -7.07 -11.28 13.59
C GLN A 37 -6.53 -12.65 14.02
N ASP A 38 -5.33 -13.01 13.53
CA ASP A 38 -4.75 -14.34 13.75
C ASP A 38 -3.94 -14.46 15.05
N LEU A 39 -3.85 -13.37 15.83
CA LEU A 39 -3.15 -13.36 17.12
C LEU A 39 -4.15 -13.36 18.28
N PRO A 40 -3.88 -14.10 19.37
CA PRO A 40 -4.66 -13.99 20.61
C PRO A 40 -4.70 -12.54 21.11
N ALA A 41 -5.83 -12.13 21.68
CA ALA A 41 -6.00 -10.76 22.16
C ALA A 41 -4.97 -10.32 23.24
N SER A 42 -4.41 -11.28 23.98
CA SER A 42 -3.33 -11.06 24.95
C SER A 42 -1.98 -10.73 24.33
N GLU A 43 -1.77 -11.10 23.06
CA GLU A 43 -0.51 -10.98 22.33
C GLU A 43 -0.58 -9.92 21.22
N ALA A 44 -1.78 -9.61 20.73
CA ALA A 44 -1.98 -8.68 19.63
C ALA A 44 -1.92 -7.22 20.12
N PRO A 45 -0.87 -6.44 19.81
CA PRO A 45 -0.80 -5.05 20.23
C PRO A 45 -1.91 -4.22 19.57
N ILE A 46 -2.54 -3.35 20.35
CA ILE A 46 -3.54 -2.40 19.83
C ILE A 46 -2.84 -1.39 18.93
N ARG A 47 -3.29 -1.32 17.67
CA ARG A 47 -2.83 -0.37 16.68
C ARG A 47 -3.87 0.72 16.48
N HIS A 48 -3.41 1.93 16.16
CA HIS A 48 -4.26 3.07 15.87
C HIS A 48 -4.21 3.40 14.39
N GLY A 49 -5.38 3.70 13.83
CA GLY A 49 -5.54 4.15 12.46
C GLY A 49 -6.31 5.46 12.39
N MET A 50 -5.91 6.34 11.49
CA MET A 50 -6.65 7.55 11.17
C MET A 50 -6.66 7.79 9.67
N LEU A 51 -7.80 8.24 9.16
CA LEU A 51 -7.97 8.71 7.79
C LEU A 51 -8.59 10.10 7.82
N MET A 52 -7.93 11.04 7.16
CA MET A 52 -8.44 12.41 6.96
C MET A 52 -8.79 12.63 5.49
N VAL A 53 -9.86 13.36 5.23
CA VAL A 53 -10.30 13.72 3.88
C VAL A 53 -10.08 15.21 3.64
N LEU A 54 -9.28 15.52 2.63
CA LEU A 54 -8.98 16.89 2.20
C LEU A 54 -9.50 17.16 0.80
N GLN A 55 -9.52 18.44 0.40
CA GLN A 55 -9.90 18.78 -0.96
C GLN A 55 -8.82 18.33 -1.95
N SER A 56 -7.56 18.70 -1.72
CA SER A 56 -6.41 18.40 -2.58
C SER A 56 -5.14 18.10 -1.79
N ALA A 57 -4.09 17.62 -2.48
CA ALA A 57 -2.77 17.41 -1.88
C ALA A 57 -2.12 18.71 -1.38
N LYS A 58 -2.52 19.87 -1.94
CA LYS A 58 -2.01 21.18 -1.53
C LYS A 58 -2.47 21.61 -0.14
N ASP A 59 -3.56 21.03 0.35
CA ASP A 59 -4.14 21.35 1.66
C ASP A 59 -3.48 20.56 2.79
N VAL A 60 -2.68 19.54 2.46
CA VAL A 60 -2.03 18.67 3.45
C VAL A 60 -1.09 19.42 4.39
N PRO A 61 -0.20 20.32 3.93
CA PRO A 61 0.73 21.02 4.83
C PRO A 61 0.01 21.81 5.93
N ALA A 62 -1.13 22.40 5.61
CA ALA A 62 -1.92 23.19 6.56
C ALA A 62 -2.72 22.31 7.54
N ALA A 63 -3.31 21.21 7.05
CA ALA A 63 -4.21 20.38 7.84
C ALA A 63 -3.51 19.26 8.64
N LEU A 64 -2.35 18.77 8.17
CA LEU A 64 -1.67 17.62 8.75
C LEU A 64 -1.27 17.84 10.22
N PRO A 65 -0.68 18.98 10.65
CA PRO A 65 -0.27 19.17 12.05
C PRO A 65 -1.45 19.07 13.03
N ALA A 66 -2.60 19.65 12.67
CA ALA A 66 -3.82 19.58 13.48
C ALA A 66 -4.37 18.14 13.54
N ALA A 67 -4.35 17.42 12.42
CA ALA A 67 -4.78 16.03 12.37
C ALA A 67 -3.87 15.09 13.19
N LEU A 68 -2.55 15.32 13.19
CA LEU A 68 -1.61 14.56 14.02
C LEU A 68 -1.82 14.82 15.52
N LYS A 69 -2.14 16.06 15.91
CA LYS A 69 -2.52 16.36 17.29
C LYS A 69 -3.81 15.63 17.67
N GLU A 70 -4.82 15.65 16.81
CA GLU A 70 -6.05 14.88 17.03
C GLU A 70 -5.78 13.37 17.13
N PHE A 71 -4.83 12.86 16.36
CA PHE A 71 -4.42 11.45 16.43
C PHE A 71 -3.79 11.11 17.79
N LYS A 72 -2.92 11.99 18.29
CA LYS A 72 -2.34 11.91 19.64
C LYS A 72 -3.41 11.90 20.72
N ASP A 73 -4.36 12.83 20.65
CA ASP A 73 -5.44 12.99 21.62
C ASP A 73 -6.36 11.75 21.64
N ASN A 74 -6.41 10.98 20.55
CA ASN A 74 -7.13 9.71 20.47
C ASN A 74 -6.32 8.51 21.02
N GLY A 75 -5.19 8.75 21.66
CA GLY A 75 -4.37 7.74 22.35
C GLY A 75 -3.29 7.08 21.49
N ALA A 76 -3.05 7.57 20.27
CA ALA A 76 -1.98 7.04 19.44
C ALA A 76 -0.60 7.48 19.99
N SER A 77 0.28 6.52 20.21
CA SER A 77 1.68 6.74 20.58
C SER A 77 2.57 5.68 19.92
N ALA A 78 3.86 5.96 19.86
CA ALA A 78 4.86 4.96 19.53
C ALA A 78 4.86 3.82 20.55
N SER A 79 4.98 2.59 20.06
CA SER A 79 5.38 1.47 20.91
C SER A 79 6.90 1.54 21.16
N PRO A 80 7.42 0.98 22.26
CA PRO A 80 8.84 1.03 22.56
C PRO A 80 9.75 0.34 21.54
N SER A 81 9.26 -0.67 20.82
CA SER A 81 10.07 -1.48 19.90
C SER A 81 9.84 -1.17 18.42
N GLU A 82 8.60 -0.81 18.02
CA GLU A 82 8.28 -0.57 16.62
C GLU A 82 7.11 0.41 16.39
N ALA A 83 7.18 1.16 15.29
CA ALA A 83 6.03 1.90 14.78
C ALA A 83 4.98 0.91 14.28
N LEU A 84 3.71 1.06 14.68
CA LEU A 84 2.61 0.13 14.35
C LEU A 84 1.37 0.79 13.77
N ASN A 85 1.25 2.11 13.97
CA ASN A 85 0.08 2.88 13.63
C ASN A 85 0.06 3.21 12.13
N THR A 86 -1.12 3.50 11.60
CA THR A 86 -1.34 3.75 10.17
C THR A 86 -2.06 5.08 9.98
N PHE A 87 -1.61 5.88 9.02
CA PHE A 87 -2.23 7.16 8.71
C PHE A 87 -2.62 7.20 7.23
N HIS A 88 -3.80 7.74 6.94
CA HIS A 88 -4.34 7.82 5.58
C HIS A 88 -4.78 9.23 5.29
N ILE A 89 -4.49 9.69 4.08
CA ILE A 89 -4.92 10.99 3.56
C ILE A 89 -5.65 10.70 2.26
N ALA A 90 -6.94 11.03 2.21
CA ALA A 90 -7.77 10.89 1.02
C ALA A 90 -8.13 12.28 0.48
N PHE A 91 -8.29 12.38 -0.84
CA PHE A 91 -8.66 13.63 -1.50
C PHE A 91 -10.07 13.56 -2.09
N LYS A 92 -10.76 14.71 -2.12
CA LYS A 92 -12.06 14.87 -2.81
C LYS A 92 -11.87 15.25 -4.27
N ALA A 93 -10.85 16.04 -4.58
CA ALA A 93 -10.54 16.44 -5.94
C ALA A 93 -10.14 15.22 -6.78
N ASN A 94 -10.62 15.19 -8.02
CA ASN A 94 -10.33 14.13 -8.98
C ASN A 94 -9.18 14.54 -9.91
N GLU A 95 -8.16 15.21 -9.38
CA GLU A 95 -7.02 15.68 -10.17
C GLU A 95 -6.25 14.47 -10.71
N VAL A 96 -6.21 14.36 -12.03
CA VAL A 96 -5.44 13.30 -12.69
C VAL A 96 -3.97 13.58 -12.48
N ILE A 97 -3.26 12.68 -11.80
CA ILE A 97 -1.82 12.82 -11.64
C ILE A 97 -1.16 12.44 -12.96
N THR A 98 -0.49 13.42 -13.57
CA THR A 98 0.24 13.25 -14.83
C THR A 98 1.72 12.95 -14.61
N ASN A 99 2.27 13.35 -13.46
CA ASN A 99 3.65 13.11 -13.08
C ASN A 99 3.73 12.57 -11.64
N ASP A 100 4.06 11.29 -11.55
CA ASP A 100 4.13 10.54 -10.29
C ASP A 100 5.26 11.05 -9.41
N ASP A 101 6.43 11.28 -10.01
CA ASP A 101 7.65 11.62 -9.28
C ASP A 101 7.54 13.01 -8.64
N LEU A 102 6.91 13.97 -9.34
CA LEU A 102 6.61 15.28 -8.76
C LEU A 102 5.61 15.20 -7.61
N PHE A 103 4.54 14.40 -7.77
CA PHE A 103 3.55 14.21 -6.71
C PHE A 103 4.18 13.56 -5.47
N VAL A 104 5.00 12.53 -5.67
CA VAL A 104 5.74 11.84 -4.62
C VAL A 104 6.69 12.80 -3.93
N SER A 105 7.50 13.56 -4.68
CA SER A 105 8.48 14.49 -4.11
C SER A 105 7.83 15.54 -3.19
N GLU A 106 6.71 16.13 -3.60
CA GLU A 106 5.97 17.08 -2.76
C GLU A 106 5.37 16.42 -1.52
N ALA A 107 4.78 15.22 -1.67
CA ALA A 107 4.23 14.49 -0.53
C ALA A 107 5.32 14.11 0.48
N GLU A 108 6.47 13.61 0.02
CA GLU A 108 7.61 13.29 0.87
C GLU A 108 8.13 14.52 1.62
N ARG A 109 8.24 15.68 0.95
CA ARG A 109 8.68 16.93 1.58
C ARG A 109 7.78 17.27 2.79
N VAL A 110 6.47 17.25 2.59
CA VAL A 110 5.48 17.59 3.63
C VAL A 110 5.51 16.60 4.80
N LEU A 111 5.67 15.30 4.51
CA LEU A 111 5.80 14.28 5.55
C LEU A 111 7.10 14.41 6.34
N ARG A 112 8.23 14.69 5.67
CA ARG A 112 9.53 14.91 6.32
C ARG A 112 9.54 16.14 7.21
N GLU A 113 8.85 17.21 6.84
CA GLU A 113 8.65 18.40 7.68
C GLU A 113 7.94 18.07 9.01
N ASN A 114 7.11 17.02 9.04
CA ASN A 114 6.34 16.57 10.21
C ASN A 114 6.86 15.25 10.82
N LYS A 115 8.04 14.81 10.40
CA LYS A 115 8.63 13.50 10.75
C LYS A 115 8.72 13.21 12.24
N SER A 116 9.10 14.22 13.04
CA SER A 116 9.24 14.07 14.50
C SER A 116 7.92 13.64 15.14
N MET A 117 6.83 14.34 14.80
CA MET A 117 5.49 14.03 15.29
C MET A 117 5.00 12.67 14.75
N LEU A 118 5.24 12.36 13.47
CA LEU A 118 4.86 11.06 12.89
C LEU A 118 5.51 9.89 13.63
N ARG A 119 6.80 10.02 13.99
CA ARG A 119 7.55 9.02 14.77
C ARG A 119 7.07 8.93 16.21
N GLU A 120 6.83 10.06 16.88
CA GLU A 120 6.29 10.09 18.24
C GLU A 120 4.94 9.36 18.33
N LEU A 121 4.12 9.46 17.29
CA LEU A 121 2.84 8.79 17.16
C LEU A 121 2.95 7.34 16.69
N GLY A 122 4.15 6.81 16.47
CA GLY A 122 4.35 5.42 16.05
C GLY A 122 3.77 5.10 14.69
N ILE A 123 3.66 6.07 13.78
CA ILE A 123 3.10 5.85 12.44
C ILE A 123 4.12 5.09 11.60
N ARG A 124 3.81 3.85 11.23
CA ARG A 124 4.64 2.98 10.39
C ARG A 124 4.60 3.41 8.92
N HIS A 125 3.42 3.78 8.46
CA HIS A 125 3.22 4.20 7.08
C HIS A 125 2.09 5.22 6.96
N VAL A 126 2.28 6.14 6.01
CA VAL A 126 1.28 7.12 5.59
C VAL A 126 0.82 6.76 4.17
N ASN A 127 -0.49 6.69 3.94
CA ASN A 127 -1.07 6.34 2.66
C ASN A 127 -1.84 7.50 2.06
N TYR A 128 -1.45 7.94 0.87
CA TYR A 128 -2.21 8.92 0.08
C TYR A 128 -3.15 8.18 -0.86
N ILE A 129 -4.41 8.57 -0.87
CA ILE A 129 -5.48 7.99 -1.69
C ILE A 129 -5.98 9.08 -2.62
N VAL A 130 -5.63 8.95 -3.90
CA VAL A 130 -5.88 9.98 -4.91
C VAL A 130 -6.92 9.46 -5.91
N PRO A 131 -8.18 9.93 -5.87
CA PRO A 131 -9.16 9.63 -6.91
C PRO A 131 -8.68 10.10 -8.28
N GLN A 132 -8.96 9.32 -9.34
CA GLN A 132 -8.50 9.60 -10.71
C GLN A 132 -9.63 9.43 -11.72
N ILE A 133 -10.76 10.12 -11.60
CA ILE A 133 -11.88 9.87 -12.54
C ILE A 133 -11.45 10.19 -13.99
N PRO A 134 -11.64 9.28 -14.98
CA PRO A 134 -12.38 8.00 -14.96
C PRO A 134 -11.53 6.73 -14.66
N LYS A 135 -10.23 6.86 -14.42
CA LYS A 135 -9.29 5.80 -14.04
C LYS A 135 -9.46 5.34 -12.59
N SER A 136 -8.79 4.22 -12.25
CA SER A 136 -8.70 3.72 -10.88
C SER A 136 -7.99 4.72 -9.96
N PRO A 137 -8.38 4.84 -8.68
CA PRO A 137 -7.68 5.67 -7.72
C PRO A 137 -6.25 5.18 -7.54
N ARG A 138 -5.33 6.12 -7.34
CA ARG A 138 -3.93 5.82 -7.05
C ARG A 138 -3.68 5.80 -5.57
N TYR A 139 -2.71 4.99 -5.18
CA TYR A 139 -2.26 4.85 -3.81
C TYR A 139 -0.76 5.06 -3.76
N PHE A 140 -0.32 5.91 -2.83
CA PHE A 140 1.09 6.13 -2.52
C PHE A 140 1.32 5.82 -1.05
N THR A 141 2.31 5.01 -0.75
CA THR A 141 2.62 4.60 0.62
C THR A 141 4.02 5.05 0.98
N PHE A 142 4.12 5.82 2.06
CA PHE A 142 5.37 6.38 2.58
C PHE A 142 5.71 5.70 3.89
N LEU A 143 6.94 5.20 4.04
CA LEU A 143 7.32 4.37 5.18
C LEU A 143 8.23 5.08 6.15
N GLU A 144 7.97 4.88 7.44
CA GLU A 144 8.83 5.40 8.51
C GLU A 144 10.28 4.90 8.39
N CYS A 145 10.48 3.61 8.08
CA CYS A 145 11.80 2.99 7.96
C CYS A 145 12.64 3.54 6.80
N HIS A 146 12.02 4.17 5.80
CA HIS A 146 12.68 4.85 4.69
C HIS A 146 12.60 6.37 4.82
N ASP A 147 12.49 6.87 6.05
CA ASP A 147 12.37 8.30 6.33
C ASP A 147 11.20 8.98 5.59
N PHE A 148 10.05 8.30 5.62
CA PHE A 148 8.84 8.67 4.90
C PHE A 148 9.05 8.90 3.40
N ALA A 149 10.03 8.22 2.79
CA ALA A 149 10.10 8.06 1.34
C ALA A 149 8.99 7.12 0.84
N GLU A 150 8.54 7.35 -0.40
CA GLU A 150 7.58 6.46 -1.04
C GLU A 150 8.23 5.10 -1.33
N GLU A 151 7.42 4.05 -1.23
CA GLU A 151 7.84 2.72 -1.66
C GLU A 151 7.12 2.33 -2.95
N PRO A 152 7.80 2.37 -4.11
CA PRO A 152 7.19 2.07 -5.41
C PRO A 152 6.55 0.69 -5.50
N LEU A 153 7.07 -0.29 -4.73
CA LEU A 153 6.51 -1.63 -4.67
C LEU A 153 5.07 -1.64 -4.14
N ARG A 154 4.69 -0.67 -3.29
CA ARG A 154 3.35 -0.55 -2.70
C ARG A 154 2.40 0.35 -3.51
N ARG A 155 2.88 0.94 -4.60
CA ARG A 155 2.11 1.87 -5.45
C ARG A 155 0.85 1.22 -6.03
N ASP A 156 -0.23 2.00 -6.09
CA ASP A 156 -1.55 1.60 -6.59
C ASP A 156 -2.17 0.40 -5.86
N MET A 157 -1.75 0.16 -4.62
CA MET A 157 -2.32 -0.86 -3.76
C MET A 157 -2.84 -0.26 -2.46
N ARG A 158 -3.90 -0.87 -1.91
CA ARG A 158 -4.38 -0.51 -0.57
C ARG A 158 -3.33 -0.88 0.48
N ALA A 159 -3.29 -0.15 1.58
CA ALA A 159 -2.29 -0.33 2.64
C ALA A 159 -2.15 -1.77 3.18
N SER A 160 -3.21 -2.59 3.12
CA SER A 160 -3.20 -3.99 3.57
C SER A 160 -2.65 -4.98 2.54
N PHE A 161 -2.68 -4.63 1.25
CA PHE A 161 -2.34 -5.55 0.16
C PHE A 161 -0.89 -6.05 0.22
N PRO A 162 0.14 -5.23 0.49
CA PRO A 162 1.52 -5.71 0.50
C PRO A 162 1.75 -6.87 1.49
N TYR A 163 1.01 -6.88 2.59
CA TYR A 163 1.06 -7.94 3.60
C TYR A 163 0.31 -9.19 3.13
N ILE A 164 -0.93 -9.05 2.65
CA ILE A 164 -1.75 -10.17 2.17
C ILE A 164 -1.08 -10.84 0.94
N LEU A 165 -0.46 -10.03 0.09
CA LEU A 165 0.27 -10.47 -1.09
C LEU A 165 1.71 -10.89 -0.76
N GLU A 166 2.15 -10.91 0.50
CA GLU A 166 3.48 -11.38 0.92
C GLU A 166 4.64 -10.78 0.09
N LEU A 167 4.54 -9.48 -0.25
CA LEU A 167 5.47 -8.83 -1.16
C LEU A 167 6.86 -8.65 -0.56
N THR A 168 6.95 -8.47 0.76
CA THR A 168 8.24 -8.36 1.45
C THR A 168 9.06 -9.64 1.34
N ARG A 169 8.42 -10.82 1.42
CA ARG A 169 9.09 -12.11 1.19
C ARG A 169 9.57 -12.24 -0.26
N LEU A 170 8.76 -11.77 -1.21
CA LEU A 170 9.12 -11.81 -2.62
C LEU A 170 10.30 -10.88 -2.93
N GLN A 171 10.27 -9.64 -2.42
CA GLN A 171 11.34 -8.65 -2.59
C GLN A 171 12.64 -9.09 -1.91
N GLY A 172 12.57 -9.90 -0.85
CA GLY A 172 13.76 -10.47 -0.20
C GLY A 172 14.58 -11.35 -1.15
N ASN A 173 13.92 -12.13 -2.01
CA ASN A 173 14.57 -13.12 -2.88
C ASN A 173 14.73 -12.66 -4.33
N TYR A 174 13.95 -11.67 -4.78
CA TYR A 174 13.90 -11.23 -6.17
C TYR A 174 13.99 -9.71 -6.30
N ASP A 175 14.66 -9.24 -7.35
CA ASP A 175 14.53 -7.89 -7.85
C ASP A 175 13.29 -7.79 -8.73
N LEU A 176 12.30 -7.02 -8.29
CA LEU A 176 10.97 -6.97 -8.87
C LEU A 176 10.81 -5.77 -9.80
N THR A 177 10.44 -6.06 -11.05
CA THR A 177 9.98 -5.05 -12.01
C THR A 177 8.49 -5.23 -12.26
N ARG A 178 7.68 -4.22 -11.89
CA ARG A 178 6.22 -4.27 -12.05
C ARG A 178 5.81 -4.16 -13.52
N ILE A 179 4.85 -4.98 -13.95
CA ILE A 179 4.19 -4.90 -15.25
C ILE A 179 2.74 -4.48 -15.03
N PRO A 180 2.12 -3.67 -15.91
CA PRO A 180 0.70 -3.33 -15.81
C PRO A 180 -0.18 -4.59 -15.81
N ALA A 181 -1.03 -4.71 -14.78
CA ALA A 181 -2.13 -5.67 -14.72
C ALA A 181 -3.44 -4.99 -15.17
N LEU A 182 -4.38 -5.73 -15.80
CA LEU A 182 -5.72 -5.19 -16.10
C LEU A 182 -6.64 -5.33 -14.88
N GLY A 183 -6.52 -6.45 -14.16
CA GLY A 183 -7.27 -6.75 -12.95
C GLY A 183 -6.95 -5.75 -11.83
N ARG A 184 -7.98 -5.10 -11.28
CA ARG A 184 -7.84 -4.10 -10.19
C ARG A 184 -7.23 -4.67 -8.90
N ASN A 185 -7.39 -5.97 -8.68
CA ASN A 185 -6.85 -6.68 -7.52
C ASN A 185 -5.73 -7.65 -7.90
N ALA A 186 -5.22 -7.56 -9.13
CA ALA A 186 -4.11 -8.36 -9.62
C ALA A 186 -2.86 -7.49 -9.71
N GLN A 187 -1.73 -8.09 -9.40
CA GLN A 187 -0.43 -7.44 -9.46
C GLN A 187 0.55 -8.40 -10.12
N LEU A 188 1.38 -7.85 -11.00
CA LEU A 188 2.23 -8.62 -11.88
C LEU A 188 3.65 -8.06 -11.84
N TRP A 189 4.62 -8.96 -11.70
CA TRP A 189 6.04 -8.61 -11.67
C TRP A 189 6.85 -9.60 -12.49
N ILE A 190 7.94 -9.12 -13.08
CA ILE A 190 9.07 -9.97 -13.40
C ILE A 190 10.04 -9.89 -12.22
N GLY A 191 10.32 -11.03 -11.61
CA GLY A 191 11.33 -11.17 -10.58
C GLY A 191 12.62 -11.75 -11.16
N THR A 192 13.72 -11.02 -11.01
CA THR A 192 15.06 -11.54 -11.28
C THR A 192 15.64 -12.07 -9.96
N GLU A 193 16.07 -13.32 -9.92
CA GLU A 193 16.58 -13.93 -8.69
C GLU A 193 17.84 -13.21 -8.19
N LYS A 194 17.82 -12.78 -6.92
CA LYS A 194 18.97 -12.15 -6.29
C LYS A 194 20.12 -13.16 -6.14
N PRO A 195 21.38 -12.72 -6.19
CA PRO A 195 22.52 -13.57 -5.90
C PRO A 195 22.57 -13.88 -4.41
N ASP A 196 23.11 -15.05 -4.08
CA ASP A 196 23.60 -15.28 -2.73
C ASP A 196 24.84 -14.41 -2.49
N ASP A 197 24.99 -13.86 -1.29
CA ASP A 197 26.02 -12.86 -0.94
C ASP A 197 27.47 -13.29 -1.27
N ASN A 198 27.73 -14.60 -1.41
CA ASN A 198 29.05 -15.18 -1.64
C ASN A 198 29.26 -15.76 -3.05
N VAL A 199 28.33 -15.57 -3.98
CA VAL A 199 28.41 -16.16 -5.33
C VAL A 199 28.68 -15.10 -6.38
N VAL A 200 29.84 -15.18 -7.04
CA VAL A 200 30.18 -14.32 -8.18
C VAL A 200 29.23 -14.63 -9.34
N VAL A 201 28.43 -13.64 -9.71
CA VAL A 201 27.47 -13.75 -10.82
C VAL A 201 28.23 -13.66 -12.15
N THR A 202 28.25 -14.75 -12.89
CA THR A 202 28.92 -14.85 -14.22
C THR A 202 27.94 -15.01 -15.38
N ARG A 203 26.64 -15.20 -15.09
CA ARG A 203 25.58 -15.43 -16.06
C ARG A 203 24.32 -14.66 -15.67
N PRO A 204 23.45 -14.30 -16.64
CA PRO A 204 22.14 -13.75 -16.35
C PRO A 204 21.35 -14.65 -15.41
N ARG A 205 20.72 -14.05 -14.40
CA ARG A 205 19.93 -14.76 -13.39
C ARG A 205 18.59 -15.19 -13.97
N PRO A 206 18.02 -16.31 -13.51
CA PRO A 206 16.70 -16.73 -13.95
C PRO A 206 15.65 -15.67 -13.61
N GLN A 207 14.73 -15.47 -14.54
CA GLN A 207 13.61 -14.55 -14.40
C GLN A 207 12.31 -15.34 -14.29
N THR A 208 11.45 -14.94 -13.37
CA THR A 208 10.15 -15.57 -13.14
C THR A 208 9.07 -14.51 -13.14
N ILE A 209 7.92 -14.82 -13.76
CA ILE A 209 6.76 -13.94 -13.69
C ILE A 209 5.96 -14.31 -12.46
N PHE A 210 5.72 -13.32 -11.60
CA PHE A 210 4.88 -13.45 -10.42
C PHE A 210 3.57 -12.73 -10.65
N LEU A 211 2.48 -13.49 -10.69
CA LEU A 211 1.14 -12.97 -10.59
C LEU A 211 0.63 -13.20 -9.17
N ARG A 212 0.19 -12.13 -8.50
CA ARG A 212 -0.53 -12.24 -7.24
C ARG A 212 -1.85 -11.50 -7.34
N ALA A 213 -2.95 -12.20 -7.05
CA ALA A 213 -4.30 -11.67 -7.18
C ALA A 213 -5.13 -11.90 -5.92
N LEU A 214 -5.99 -10.94 -5.58
CA LEU A 214 -6.93 -11.03 -4.46
C LEU A 214 -8.36 -11.12 -4.98
N SER A 215 -9.07 -12.18 -4.56
CA SER A 215 -10.52 -12.25 -4.67
C SER A 215 -11.17 -11.72 -3.41
N HIS A 216 -12.30 -11.03 -3.59
CA HIS A 216 -13.21 -10.66 -2.52
C HIS A 216 -14.58 -11.32 -2.70
N SER A 217 -14.70 -12.23 -3.67
CA SER A 217 -15.94 -12.92 -3.97
C SER A 217 -16.26 -13.94 -2.89
N VAL A 218 -17.53 -13.99 -2.50
CA VAL A 218 -18.02 -14.90 -1.46
C VAL A 218 -18.01 -16.36 -1.91
N ASP A 219 -18.01 -16.62 -3.21
CA ASP A 219 -18.02 -17.96 -3.81
C ASP A 219 -16.62 -18.54 -4.07
N THR A 220 -15.54 -17.84 -3.65
CA THR A 220 -14.15 -18.27 -3.91
C THR A 220 -13.81 -19.61 -3.23
N ASP A 221 -14.53 -19.97 -2.18
CA ASP A 221 -14.44 -21.25 -1.47
C ASP A 221 -15.11 -22.41 -2.22
N THR A 222 -15.97 -22.12 -3.21
CA THR A 222 -16.57 -23.12 -4.08
C THR A 222 -15.66 -23.47 -5.25
N ASN A 223 -15.75 -24.70 -5.76
CA ASN A 223 -14.97 -25.14 -6.93
C ASN A 223 -15.18 -24.20 -8.13
N ALA A 224 -16.41 -23.79 -8.41
CA ALA A 224 -16.72 -22.93 -9.55
C ALA A 224 -16.18 -21.50 -9.39
N GLY A 225 -16.17 -20.95 -8.17
CA GLY A 225 -15.59 -19.63 -7.91
C GLY A 225 -14.07 -19.66 -7.94
N ALA A 226 -13.45 -20.70 -7.38
CA ALA A 226 -12.00 -20.93 -7.45
C ALA A 226 -11.52 -21.12 -8.89
N GLU A 227 -12.24 -21.91 -9.70
CA GLU A 227 -11.97 -22.09 -11.12
C GLU A 227 -12.03 -20.76 -11.88
N ARG A 228 -13.08 -19.96 -11.67
CA ARG A 228 -13.22 -18.64 -12.29
C ARG A 228 -12.07 -17.70 -11.94
N LEU A 229 -11.63 -17.71 -10.69
CA LEU A 229 -10.47 -16.91 -10.24
C LEU A 229 -9.18 -17.38 -10.91
N MET A 230 -8.98 -18.70 -11.00
CA MET A 230 -7.80 -19.29 -11.64
C MET A 230 -7.76 -18.96 -13.14
N LEU A 231 -8.88 -19.10 -13.84
CA LEU A 231 -8.98 -18.75 -15.27
C LEU A 231 -8.65 -17.27 -15.50
N ALA A 232 -9.23 -16.37 -14.72
CA ALA A 232 -8.91 -14.94 -14.82
C ALA A 232 -7.44 -14.63 -14.52
N ALA A 233 -6.80 -15.41 -13.63
CA ALA A 233 -5.37 -15.29 -13.36
C ALA A 233 -4.52 -15.82 -14.52
N MET A 234 -4.91 -16.94 -15.15
CA MET A 234 -4.23 -17.49 -16.32
C MET A 234 -4.32 -16.53 -17.52
N ASP A 235 -5.49 -15.94 -17.78
CA ASP A 235 -5.66 -14.95 -18.85
C ASP A 235 -4.73 -13.74 -18.66
N GLU A 236 -4.56 -13.27 -17.41
CA GLU A 236 -3.62 -12.20 -17.08
C GLU A 236 -2.17 -12.61 -17.29
N LEU A 237 -1.83 -13.86 -16.97
CA LEU A 237 -0.49 -14.39 -17.19
C LEU A 237 -0.19 -14.56 -18.69
N ASP A 238 -1.12 -15.07 -19.48
CA ASP A 238 -0.97 -15.21 -20.93
C ASP A 238 -0.76 -13.85 -21.59
N ARG A 239 -1.51 -12.83 -21.14
CA ARG A 239 -1.30 -11.45 -21.57
C ARG A 239 0.07 -10.93 -21.14
N ALA A 240 0.52 -11.24 -19.92
CA ALA A 240 1.83 -10.85 -19.42
C ALA A 240 2.96 -11.40 -20.30
N LEU A 241 2.82 -12.62 -20.82
CA LEU A 241 3.82 -13.26 -21.69
C LEU A 241 4.06 -12.49 -22.99
N LEU A 242 3.08 -11.71 -23.44
CA LEU A 242 3.19 -10.85 -24.63
C LEU A 242 3.89 -9.51 -24.34
N HIS A 243 4.19 -9.19 -23.09
CA HIS A 243 4.80 -7.91 -22.73
C HIS A 243 6.23 -7.80 -23.27
N PRO A 244 6.66 -6.64 -23.83
CA PRO A 244 8.01 -6.47 -24.41
C PRO A 244 9.18 -6.82 -23.47
N LEU A 245 9.01 -6.60 -22.16
CA LEU A 245 10.00 -6.98 -21.14
C LEU A 245 10.12 -8.50 -20.95
N VAL A 246 9.04 -9.25 -21.22
CA VAL A 246 9.01 -10.71 -21.11
C VAL A 246 9.49 -11.35 -22.41
N THR A 247 9.05 -10.83 -23.57
CA THR A 247 9.44 -11.33 -24.89
C THR A 247 10.90 -11.01 -25.25
N GLY A 248 11.58 -10.18 -24.45
CA GLY A 248 12.97 -9.75 -24.69
C GLY A 248 13.12 -8.65 -25.73
N GLN A 249 12.02 -8.11 -26.27
CA GLN A 249 12.03 -6.95 -27.17
C GLN A 249 12.52 -5.68 -26.47
N GLN A 250 12.27 -5.57 -25.16
CA GLN A 250 12.79 -4.52 -24.31
C GLN A 250 13.67 -5.13 -23.23
N ARG A 251 14.91 -4.64 -23.09
CA ARG A 251 15.82 -5.11 -22.04
C ARG A 251 15.38 -4.58 -20.68
N MET A 252 15.25 -5.47 -19.71
CA MET A 252 15.15 -5.08 -18.31
C MET A 252 16.49 -4.51 -17.82
N LYS A 253 16.41 -3.50 -16.96
CA LYS A 253 17.58 -3.02 -16.22
C LYS A 253 17.79 -3.93 -15.02
N THR A 254 18.69 -4.89 -15.14
CA THR A 254 19.13 -5.70 -14.01
C THR A 254 20.38 -5.07 -13.38
N PRO A 255 20.53 -5.11 -12.05
CA PRO A 255 21.77 -4.69 -11.38
C PRO A 255 22.93 -5.67 -11.64
N TYR A 256 22.62 -6.83 -12.24
CA TYR A 256 23.57 -7.90 -12.58
C TYR A 256 23.77 -7.98 -14.11
N PRO A 257 24.97 -8.42 -14.56
CA PRO A 257 25.33 -8.52 -15.97
C PRO A 257 24.51 -9.53 -16.78
#